data_AF-A0A6J1E1P0-F1
#
_entry.id   AF-A0A6J1E1P0-F1
#
_cell.length_a   1.000
_cell.length_b   1.000
_cell.length_c   1.000
_cell.angle_alpha   90.00
_cell.angle_beta   90.00
_cell.angle_gamma   90.00
#
_symmetry.space_group_name_H-M   'P 1'
#
loop_
_entity.id
_entity.type
_entity.pdbx_description
1 polymer ?
#
loop_
_entity_poly.entity_id
_entity_poly.type
_entity_poly.pdbx_seq_one_letter_code
_entity_poly.pdbx_strand_id
1 'polypeptide(L)'
;MASSSSITRLKRGSEETKVSSLASQLIPNLHEVEILLTNICDTSSITEFELRLSGFDLHMVRGLKIEDVPPPLAHTPAPASQNASSVGSDLNGSGKTTSLALFKAEPVSSSPAGISRFVEKATDEGLAILQSPKVGIFRRSRTIKGKRAPPSCKENQVVKESQVLCYIDQLGAEIPIESDISGEVVKILRKDGEPVGYGDALIAVLPSFPGIKKLQ
;
A
#
# COMPACT_ATOMS: atom_id res chain seq x y z
N MET A 1 -34.74 -60.97 -22.74
CA MET A 1 -35.23 -59.59 -22.56
C MET A 1 -36.24 -59.57 -21.42
N ALA A 2 -35.85 -59.08 -20.24
CA ALA A 2 -36.72 -58.56 -19.19
C ALA A 2 -35.82 -58.03 -18.07
N SER A 3 -35.58 -56.72 -18.07
CA SER A 3 -34.88 -56.00 -17.01
C SER A 3 -35.88 -55.51 -15.97
N SER A 4 -35.67 -55.85 -14.70
CA SER A 4 -36.11 -55.04 -13.55
C SER A 4 -35.63 -55.67 -12.25
N SER A 5 -34.92 -54.89 -11.44
CA SER A 5 -35.22 -54.68 -10.01
C SER A 5 -34.24 -53.66 -9.39
N SER A 6 -34.79 -52.50 -9.04
CA SER A 6 -34.63 -51.82 -7.74
C SER A 6 -33.24 -51.30 -7.32
N ILE A 7 -33.00 -50.00 -7.54
CA ILE A 7 -32.05 -49.20 -6.73
C ILE A 7 -32.87 -48.27 -5.84
N THR A 8 -32.79 -48.53 -4.53
CA THR A 8 -33.44 -47.78 -3.46
C THR A 8 -32.80 -46.42 -3.21
N ARG A 9 -33.67 -45.44 -2.95
CA ARG A 9 -33.41 -44.05 -2.57
C ARG A 9 -33.29 -43.92 -1.04
N LEU A 10 -32.48 -42.94 -0.62
CA LEU A 10 -32.49 -42.20 0.66
C LEU A 10 -31.67 -42.78 1.84
N LYS A 11 -30.59 -42.08 2.23
CA LYS A 11 -30.63 -41.24 3.46
C LYS A 11 -29.53 -40.16 3.44
N ARG A 12 -29.99 -38.93 3.64
CA ARG A 12 -29.25 -37.68 3.85
C ARG A 12 -28.88 -37.59 5.34
N GLY A 13 -27.61 -37.34 5.66
CA GLY A 13 -27.12 -36.83 6.94
C GLY A 13 -25.96 -35.89 6.60
N SER A 14 -26.16 -34.57 6.67
CA SER A 14 -25.88 -33.74 7.84
C SER A 14 -24.42 -33.83 8.29
N GLU A 15 -23.52 -33.24 7.50
CA GLU A 15 -22.16 -32.87 7.94
C GLU A 15 -21.98 -31.34 7.78
N GLU A 16 -22.87 -30.55 8.39
CA GLU A 16 -22.51 -29.21 8.85
C GLU A 16 -22.05 -29.38 10.30
N THR A 17 -20.74 -29.47 10.55
CA THR A 17 -20.00 -29.00 11.75
C THR A 17 -18.56 -29.51 11.67
N LYS A 18 -17.75 -29.06 10.68
CA LYS A 18 -16.29 -29.25 10.73
C LYS A 18 -15.52 -28.22 9.89
N VAL A 19 -15.96 -26.96 9.90
CA VAL A 19 -15.20 -25.86 9.25
C VAL A 19 -14.81 -24.78 10.26
N SER A 20 -15.54 -24.67 11.37
CA SER A 20 -15.23 -23.72 12.46
C SER A 20 -13.94 -24.02 13.23
N SER A 21 -13.37 -25.22 13.11
CA SER A 21 -12.20 -25.64 13.91
C SER A 21 -10.84 -25.35 13.24
N LEU A 22 -10.82 -24.89 11.98
CA LEU A 22 -9.57 -24.57 11.27
C LEU A 22 -9.22 -23.07 11.30
N ALA A 23 -10.21 -22.20 11.55
CA ALA A 23 -10.00 -20.75 11.65
C ALA A 23 -9.28 -20.34 12.95
N SER A 24 -9.39 -21.15 14.01
CA SER A 24 -8.70 -20.91 15.29
C SER A 24 -7.22 -21.29 15.28
N GLN A 25 -6.72 -21.96 14.23
CA GLN A 25 -5.33 -22.44 14.19
C GLN A 25 -4.31 -21.37 13.74
N LEU A 26 -4.76 -20.22 13.26
CA LEU A 26 -3.88 -19.14 12.77
C LEU A 26 -3.71 -17.98 13.77
N ILE A 27 -4.38 -18.02 14.92
CA ILE A 27 -4.22 -17.03 15.99
C ILE A 27 -3.22 -17.60 17.00
N PRO A 28 -2.01 -17.03 17.14
CA PRO A 28 -1.02 -17.50 18.10
C PRO A 28 -1.53 -17.40 19.54
N ASN A 29 -1.08 -18.30 20.41
CA ASN A 29 -1.35 -18.15 21.84
C ASN A 29 -0.44 -17.09 22.48
N LEU A 30 -0.86 -16.52 23.62
CA LEU A 30 -0.07 -15.52 24.36
C LEU A 30 1.35 -16.02 24.67
N HIS A 31 1.51 -17.30 25.04
CA HIS A 31 2.82 -17.86 25.35
C HIS A 31 3.76 -17.91 24.14
N GLU A 32 3.22 -18.17 22.94
CA GLU A 32 4.01 -18.18 21.70
C GLU A 32 4.46 -16.76 21.32
N VAL A 33 3.58 -15.78 21.54
CA VAL A 33 3.89 -14.35 21.35
C VAL A 33 4.98 -13.90 22.33
N GLU A 34 4.92 -14.28 23.60
CA GLU A 34 5.95 -13.97 24.61
C GLU A 34 7.33 -14.53 24.21
N ILE A 35 7.38 -15.79 23.74
CA ILE A 35 8.63 -16.43 23.29
C ILE A 35 9.20 -15.69 22.07
N LEU A 36 8.36 -15.32 21.11
CA LEU A 36 8.77 -14.59 19.92
C LEU A 36 9.34 -13.21 20.28
N LEU A 37 8.61 -12.44 21.11
CA LEU A 37 9.06 -11.12 21.56
C LEU A 37 10.37 -11.20 22.33
N THR A 38 10.52 -12.19 23.20
CA THR A 38 11.76 -12.41 23.98
C THR A 38 12.94 -12.71 23.06
N ASN A 39 12.77 -13.63 22.11
CA ASN A 39 13.82 -13.93 21.14
C ASN A 39 14.21 -12.71 20.32
N ILE A 40 13.22 -11.96 19.80
CA ILE A 40 13.47 -10.74 19.02
C ILE A 40 14.17 -9.67 19.86
N CYS A 41 13.78 -9.51 21.14
CA CYS A 41 14.35 -8.52 22.04
C CYS A 41 15.78 -8.84 22.51
N ASP A 42 16.10 -10.12 22.67
CA ASP A 42 17.35 -10.55 23.30
C ASP A 42 18.43 -10.91 22.28
N THR A 43 18.04 -11.43 21.12
CA THR A 43 19.00 -11.90 20.10
C THR A 43 19.22 -10.88 18.97
N SER A 44 18.40 -9.82 18.91
CA SER A 44 18.41 -8.89 17.79
C SER A 44 18.32 -7.42 18.22
N SER A 45 18.83 -6.52 17.38
CA SER A 45 18.74 -5.06 17.56
C SER A 45 17.54 -4.44 16.82
N ILE A 46 16.51 -5.24 16.52
CA ILE A 46 15.31 -4.80 15.81
C ILE A 46 14.60 -3.70 16.60
N THR A 47 14.40 -2.55 15.95
CA THR A 47 13.71 -1.37 16.51
C THR A 47 12.21 -1.39 16.25
N GLU A 48 11.76 -2.07 15.20
CA GLU A 48 10.36 -2.17 14.81
C GLU A 48 10.07 -3.53 14.16
N PHE A 49 8.97 -4.17 14.54
CA PHE A 49 8.57 -5.49 14.07
C PHE A 49 7.04 -5.55 13.87
N GLU A 50 6.59 -6.11 12.75
CA GLU A 50 5.17 -6.24 12.40
C GLU A 50 4.86 -7.68 11.91
N LEU A 51 3.81 -8.29 12.44
CA LEU A 51 3.33 -9.63 12.08
C LEU A 51 1.82 -9.63 11.87
N ARG A 52 1.40 -9.96 10.64
CA ARG A 52 -0.02 -10.09 10.26
C ARG A 52 -0.36 -11.54 9.93
N LEU A 53 -1.28 -12.11 10.69
CA LEU A 53 -1.89 -13.43 10.48
C LEU A 53 -3.41 -13.26 10.30
N SER A 54 -4.08 -14.29 9.79
CA SER A 54 -5.53 -14.25 9.54
C SER A 54 -6.32 -14.04 10.84
N GLY A 55 -6.62 -12.78 11.17
CA GLY A 55 -7.32 -12.38 12.40
C GLY A 55 -6.42 -11.98 13.58
N PHE A 56 -5.10 -11.84 13.38
CA PHE A 56 -4.16 -11.39 14.41
C PHE A 56 -3.13 -10.45 13.81
N ASP A 57 -2.96 -9.27 14.43
CA ASP A 57 -1.99 -8.26 14.02
C ASP A 57 -1.15 -7.86 15.23
N LEU A 58 0.17 -7.90 15.09
CA LEU A 58 1.14 -7.59 16.14
C LEU A 58 2.15 -6.58 15.61
N HIS A 59 2.14 -5.38 16.18
CA HIS A 59 3.11 -4.33 15.93
C HIS A 59 3.91 -4.04 17.21
N MET A 60 5.23 -4.03 17.10
CA MET A 60 6.17 -3.86 18.21
C MET A 60 7.20 -2.80 17.84
N VAL A 61 7.43 -1.84 18.73
CA VAL A 61 8.46 -0.80 18.58
C VAL A 61 9.35 -0.77 19.83
N ARG A 62 10.66 -0.92 19.65
CA ARG A 62 11.68 -0.87 20.70
C ARG A 62 12.32 0.52 20.74
N GLY A 63 12.08 1.25 21.82
CA GLY A 63 12.74 2.53 22.08
C GLY A 63 14.20 2.33 22.48
N LEU A 64 15.12 2.44 21.53
CA LEU A 64 16.54 2.62 21.86
C LEU A 64 16.72 4.08 22.31
N LYS A 65 16.97 4.25 23.60
CA LYS A 65 17.35 5.54 24.18
C LYS A 65 18.70 5.93 23.58
N ILE A 66 18.69 6.75 22.55
CA ILE A 66 19.87 7.49 22.10
C ILE A 66 20.22 8.42 23.26
N GLU A 67 21.27 8.10 24.02
CA GLU A 67 21.88 9.10 24.91
C GLU A 67 22.43 10.20 24.02
N ASP A 68 21.77 11.35 24.11
CA ASP A 68 22.14 12.61 23.49
C ASP A 68 23.47 13.06 24.13
N VAL A 69 24.59 12.70 23.50
CA VAL A 69 25.91 13.25 23.88
C VAL A 69 25.95 14.69 23.38
N PRO A 70 26.07 15.69 24.27
CA PRO A 70 26.15 17.08 23.86
C PRO A 70 27.48 17.33 23.12
N PRO A 71 27.49 18.17 22.06
CA PRO A 71 28.71 18.52 21.35
C PRO A 71 29.67 19.30 22.29
N PRO A 72 31.00 19.10 22.19
CA PRO A 72 31.95 19.80 23.05
C PRO A 72 31.91 21.31 22.78
N LEU A 73 31.88 22.06 23.89
CA LEU A 73 31.94 23.52 23.95
C LEU A 73 33.24 24.06 23.34
N ALA A 74 33.13 25.28 22.81
CA ALA A 74 34.18 26.04 22.15
C ALA A 74 35.46 26.22 22.99
N HIS A 75 36.62 26.09 22.32
CA HIS A 75 37.92 26.48 22.86
C HIS A 75 38.63 27.45 21.89
N THR A 76 38.70 28.72 22.32
CA THR A 76 39.76 29.76 22.17
C THR A 76 40.58 29.91 20.88
N PRO A 77 40.76 31.15 20.35
CA PRO A 77 41.78 31.46 19.34
C PRO A 77 43.15 31.74 19.98
N ALA A 78 44.21 31.16 19.41
CA ALA A 78 45.61 31.53 19.67
C ALA A 78 46.18 32.30 18.45
N PRO A 79 46.98 33.37 18.64
CA PRO A 79 47.54 34.15 17.53
C PRO A 79 48.99 33.78 17.21
N ALA A 80 49.34 33.76 15.92
CA ALA A 80 50.66 33.97 15.28
C ALA A 80 50.68 33.25 13.92
N SER A 81 51.32 33.68 12.83
CA SER A 81 51.88 34.95 12.36
C SER A 81 52.25 34.71 10.87
N GLN A 82 52.27 35.78 10.07
CA GLN A 82 53.09 36.03 8.86
C GLN A 82 53.14 35.02 7.68
N ASN A 83 52.59 35.43 6.52
CA ASN A 83 53.41 35.85 5.37
C ASN A 83 52.59 36.53 4.26
N ALA A 84 53.15 37.59 3.69
CA ALA A 84 52.61 38.37 2.59
C ALA A 84 53.15 37.86 1.23
N SER A 85 52.31 37.82 0.19
CA SER A 85 52.64 38.23 -1.18
C SER A 85 51.40 38.26 -2.09
N SER A 86 50.94 39.49 -2.34
CA SER A 86 50.54 40.11 -3.60
C SER A 86 49.99 39.31 -4.80
N VAL A 87 48.79 39.78 -5.21
CA VAL A 87 48.34 40.14 -6.58
C VAL A 87 47.73 39.04 -7.44
N GLY A 88 46.44 39.24 -7.72
CA GLY A 88 45.66 38.60 -8.78
C GLY A 88 44.20 39.06 -8.73
N SER A 89 43.90 40.15 -9.43
CA SER A 89 42.53 40.62 -9.72
C SER A 89 41.74 39.55 -10.47
N ASP A 90 40.47 39.33 -10.12
CA ASP A 90 39.32 39.78 -10.92
C ASP A 90 38.00 39.06 -10.56
N LEU A 91 36.96 39.88 -10.39
CA LEU A 91 35.54 39.64 -10.71
C LEU A 91 34.68 38.76 -9.77
N ASN A 92 34.06 39.47 -8.82
CA ASN A 92 32.61 39.68 -8.71
C ASN A 92 31.66 38.55 -9.19
N GLY A 93 30.97 37.92 -8.24
CA GLY A 93 29.93 36.93 -8.54
C GLY A 93 29.09 36.50 -7.34
N SER A 94 28.58 37.47 -6.57
CA SER A 94 27.51 37.24 -5.59
C SER A 94 26.25 36.71 -6.27
N GLY A 95 26.04 35.40 -6.16
CA GLY A 95 24.94 34.64 -6.76
C GLY A 95 23.95 34.13 -5.71
N LYS A 96 23.19 35.08 -5.15
CA LYS A 96 21.85 34.97 -4.55
C LYS A 96 21.25 33.56 -4.43
N THR A 97 21.00 33.22 -3.17
CA THR A 97 19.86 32.41 -2.73
C THR A 97 18.58 32.86 -3.44
N THR A 98 18.01 31.99 -4.27
CA THR A 98 16.65 32.18 -4.78
C THR A 98 15.76 31.12 -4.15
N SER A 99 15.34 31.41 -2.91
CA SER A 99 14.03 31.02 -2.43
C SER A 99 12.98 31.85 -3.17
N LEU A 100 11.70 31.42 -3.14
CA LEU A 100 10.53 31.82 -3.96
C LEU A 100 10.32 30.85 -5.14
N ALA A 101 9.15 30.25 -5.39
CA ALA A 101 7.81 30.68 -5.06
C ALA A 101 6.81 29.50 -5.02
N LEU A 102 6.00 29.50 -3.96
CA LEU A 102 4.54 29.39 -3.95
C LEU A 102 3.90 28.90 -5.27
N PHE A 103 3.64 27.60 -5.36
CA PHE A 103 2.68 27.08 -6.33
C PHE A 103 1.27 27.24 -5.78
N LYS A 104 0.51 27.98 -6.58
CA LYS A 104 -0.90 28.29 -6.50
C LYS A 104 -1.75 27.05 -6.20
N ALA A 105 -2.61 27.16 -5.19
CA ALA A 105 -3.64 26.18 -4.88
C ALA A 105 -4.76 26.22 -5.93
N GLU A 106 -4.81 25.17 -6.75
CA GLU A 106 -6.02 24.66 -7.40
C GLU A 106 -6.32 23.28 -6.77
N PRO A 107 -7.57 22.80 -6.76
CA PRO A 107 -7.99 21.72 -5.86
C PRO A 107 -7.38 20.39 -6.28
N VAL A 108 -6.24 20.04 -5.69
CA VAL A 108 -5.55 18.78 -5.97
C VAL A 108 -6.28 17.64 -5.25
N SER A 109 -7.25 17.04 -5.94
CA SER A 109 -7.91 15.79 -5.53
C SER A 109 -6.95 14.59 -5.44
N SER A 110 -5.64 14.76 -5.68
CA SER A 110 -4.60 13.72 -5.51
C SER A 110 -3.61 14.01 -4.37
N SER A 111 -3.88 14.99 -3.51
CA SER A 111 -3.14 15.12 -2.24
C SER A 111 -3.51 13.96 -1.30
N PRO A 112 -2.57 13.41 -0.51
CA PRO A 112 -2.85 12.35 0.46
C PRO A 112 -4.07 12.64 1.34
N ALA A 113 -4.22 13.89 1.80
CA ALA A 113 -5.35 14.33 2.62
C ALA A 113 -6.70 14.40 1.87
N GLY A 114 -6.67 14.62 0.55
CA GLY A 114 -7.87 14.60 -0.29
C GLY A 114 -8.35 13.18 -0.58
N ILE A 115 -7.39 12.26 -0.76
CA ILE A 115 -7.67 10.84 -1.00
C ILE A 115 -8.24 10.19 0.27
N SER A 116 -7.68 10.46 1.45
CA SER A 116 -8.19 9.90 2.71
C SER A 116 -9.65 10.30 2.98
N ARG A 117 -9.99 11.58 2.85
CA ARG A 117 -11.37 12.06 2.98
C ARG A 117 -12.33 11.42 1.98
N PHE A 118 -11.87 11.18 0.75
CA PHE A 118 -12.68 10.49 -0.24
C PHE A 118 -12.90 9.02 0.13
N VAL A 119 -11.86 8.34 0.62
CA VAL A 119 -11.93 6.94 1.05
C VAL A 119 -12.93 6.78 2.19
N GLU A 120 -12.91 7.65 3.21
CA GLU A 120 -13.90 7.65 4.29
C GLU A 120 -15.34 7.74 3.75
N LYS A 121 -15.61 8.75 2.91
CA LYS A 121 -16.92 8.92 2.28
C LYS A 121 -17.32 7.73 1.40
N ALA A 122 -16.36 7.16 0.66
CA ALA A 122 -16.60 6.02 -0.21
C ALA A 122 -16.96 4.76 0.61
N THR A 123 -16.33 4.57 1.77
CA THR A 123 -16.68 3.50 2.71
C THR A 123 -18.09 3.69 3.26
N ASP A 124 -18.48 4.92 3.62
CA ASP A 124 -19.85 5.23 4.07
C ASP A 124 -20.90 4.96 2.98
N GLU A 125 -20.54 5.16 1.71
CA GLU A 125 -21.38 4.89 0.53
C GLU A 125 -21.36 3.42 0.08
N GLY A 126 -20.65 2.54 0.80
CA GLY A 126 -20.54 1.12 0.47
C GLY A 126 -19.71 0.82 -0.77
N LEU A 127 -18.83 1.75 -1.19
CA LEU A 127 -17.87 1.52 -2.25
C LEU A 127 -16.70 0.68 -1.73
N ALA A 128 -16.26 -0.29 -2.54
CA ALA A 128 -15.06 -1.04 -2.27
C ALA A 128 -13.83 -0.27 -2.75
N ILE A 129 -12.80 -0.23 -1.92
CA ILE A 129 -11.53 0.43 -2.24
C ILE A 129 -10.51 -0.62 -2.66
N LEU A 130 -10.10 -0.57 -3.92
CA LEU A 130 -8.95 -1.33 -4.40
C LEU A 130 -7.67 -0.67 -3.88
N GLN A 131 -6.94 -1.40 -3.06
CA GLN A 131 -5.67 -0.96 -2.48
C GLN A 131 -4.48 -1.55 -3.25
N SER A 132 -3.33 -0.87 -3.16
CA SER A 132 -2.10 -1.36 -3.78
C SER A 132 -1.46 -2.49 -2.97
N PRO A 133 -1.28 -3.70 -3.54
CA PRO A 133 -0.55 -4.78 -2.87
C PRO A 133 0.98 -4.63 -3.01
N LYS A 134 1.47 -3.60 -3.70
CA LYS A 134 2.87 -3.39 -4.06
C LYS A 134 3.27 -1.93 -3.91
N VAL A 135 4.57 -1.69 -3.75
CA VAL A 135 5.16 -0.34 -3.78
C VAL A 135 5.73 -0.08 -5.16
N GLY A 136 5.44 1.07 -5.75
CA GLY A 136 5.95 1.44 -7.07
C GLY A 136 5.30 2.68 -7.66
N ILE A 137 5.28 2.77 -8.98
CA ILE A 137 4.67 3.88 -9.72
C ILE A 137 3.34 3.41 -10.32
N PHE A 138 2.27 4.13 -10.04
CA PHE A 138 0.95 3.84 -10.58
C PHE A 138 0.89 4.09 -12.09
N ARG A 139 0.41 3.11 -12.84
CA ARG A 139 0.24 3.17 -14.29
C ARG A 139 -1.18 2.78 -14.69
N ARG A 140 -1.81 3.62 -15.50
CA ARG A 140 -3.16 3.34 -16.04
C ARG A 140 -3.19 2.28 -17.14
N SER A 141 -2.04 1.98 -17.72
CA SER A 141 -1.87 1.14 -18.90
C SER A 141 -0.50 0.48 -18.87
N ARG A 142 -0.37 -0.69 -19.50
CA ARG A 142 0.93 -1.33 -19.73
C ARG A 142 1.67 -0.75 -20.93
N THR A 143 2.98 -0.96 -20.95
CA THR A 143 3.86 -0.71 -22.08
C THR A 143 3.99 -1.98 -22.91
N ILE A 144 3.66 -1.90 -24.19
CA ILE A 144 3.77 -3.01 -25.15
C ILE A 144 4.65 -2.55 -26.30
N LYS A 145 5.78 -3.23 -26.52
CA LYS A 145 6.73 -2.91 -27.61
C LYS A 145 7.18 -1.43 -27.60
N GLY A 146 7.44 -0.89 -26.40
CA GLY A 146 7.88 0.50 -26.22
C GLY A 146 6.80 1.56 -26.43
N LYS A 147 5.54 1.17 -26.66
CA LYS A 147 4.40 2.08 -26.78
C LYS A 147 3.41 1.87 -25.64
N ARG A 148 2.77 2.95 -25.24
CA ARG A 148 1.75 2.94 -24.20
C ARG A 148 0.45 2.36 -24.73
N ALA A 149 -0.01 1.27 -24.12
CA ALA A 149 -1.30 0.67 -24.46
C ALA A 149 -2.46 1.58 -24.01
N PRO A 150 -3.70 1.32 -24.47
CA PRO A 150 -4.88 1.97 -23.91
C PRO A 150 -4.99 1.74 -22.39
N PRO A 151 -5.61 2.66 -21.64
CA PRO A 151 -5.90 2.46 -20.23
C PRO A 151 -6.68 1.17 -20.01
N SER A 152 -6.29 0.38 -19.00
CA SER A 152 -6.97 -0.88 -18.65
C SER A 152 -8.40 -0.65 -18.17
N CYS A 153 -8.63 0.47 -17.47
CA CYS A 153 -9.97 0.90 -17.12
C CYS A 153 -10.21 2.41 -17.23
N LYS A 154 -11.49 2.77 -17.26
CA LYS A 154 -12.01 4.15 -17.20
C LYS A 154 -13.04 4.26 -16.09
N GLU A 155 -13.28 5.48 -15.62
CA GLU A 155 -14.39 5.77 -14.72
C GLU A 155 -15.72 5.47 -15.42
N ASN A 156 -16.69 5.00 -14.65
CA ASN A 156 -18.00 4.48 -15.07
C ASN A 156 -17.93 3.23 -15.97
N GLN A 157 -16.84 2.45 -15.88
CA GLN A 157 -16.72 1.19 -16.59
C GLN A 157 -17.13 0.02 -15.70
N VAL A 158 -17.93 -0.89 -16.25
CA VAL A 158 -18.25 -2.18 -15.61
C VAL A 158 -17.04 -3.11 -15.70
N VAL A 159 -16.65 -3.66 -14.55
CA VAL A 159 -15.49 -4.54 -14.36
C VAL A 159 -15.92 -5.86 -13.74
N LYS A 160 -15.16 -6.91 -14.04
CA LYS A 160 -15.35 -8.25 -13.46
C LYS A 160 -14.26 -8.56 -12.45
N GLU A 161 -14.53 -9.52 -11.59
CA GLU A 161 -13.51 -10.14 -10.74
C GLU A 161 -12.34 -10.66 -11.61
N SER A 162 -11.12 -10.52 -11.09
CA SER A 162 -9.86 -10.83 -11.77
C SER A 162 -9.58 -10.05 -13.06
N GLN A 163 -10.32 -8.98 -13.34
CA GLN A 163 -10.02 -8.09 -14.46
C GLN A 163 -8.90 -7.12 -14.08
N VAL A 164 -7.87 -7.00 -14.92
CA VAL A 164 -6.78 -6.02 -14.74
C VAL A 164 -7.32 -4.60 -14.89
N LEU A 165 -7.14 -3.78 -13.84
CA LEU A 165 -7.62 -2.39 -13.80
C LEU A 165 -6.51 -1.37 -13.97
N CYS A 166 -5.33 -1.66 -13.45
CA CYS A 166 -4.15 -0.81 -13.54
C CYS A 166 -2.86 -1.64 -13.39
N TYR A 167 -1.71 -0.99 -13.44
CA TYR A 167 -0.42 -1.62 -13.23
C TYR A 167 0.41 -0.82 -12.22
N ILE A 168 1.24 -1.51 -11.46
CA ILE A 168 2.27 -0.90 -10.62
C ILE A 168 3.63 -1.22 -11.24
N ASP A 169 4.35 -0.17 -11.64
CA ASP A 169 5.71 -0.28 -12.15
C ASP A 169 6.69 -0.30 -10.98
N GLN A 170 7.37 -1.44 -10.81
CA GLN A 170 8.38 -1.65 -9.79
C GLN A 170 9.70 -1.99 -10.47
N LEU A 171 10.63 -1.04 -10.45
CA LEU A 171 11.97 -1.18 -11.06
C LEU A 171 11.93 -1.58 -12.56
N GLY A 172 10.93 -1.10 -13.31
CA GLY A 172 10.75 -1.40 -14.73
C GLY A 172 9.89 -2.64 -15.01
N ALA A 173 9.46 -3.37 -13.98
CA ALA A 173 8.49 -4.45 -14.11
C ALA A 173 7.07 -3.92 -13.85
N GLU A 174 6.22 -3.93 -14.86
CA GLU A 174 4.81 -3.55 -14.75
C GLU A 174 3.97 -4.73 -14.24
N ILE A 175 3.61 -4.71 -12.96
CA ILE A 175 2.82 -5.74 -12.30
C ILE A 175 1.32 -5.41 -12.46
N PRO A 176 0.49 -6.30 -13.03
CA PRO A 176 -0.95 -6.07 -13.15
C PRO A 176 -1.63 -6.07 -11.78
N ILE A 177 -2.55 -5.14 -11.59
CA ILE A 177 -3.47 -5.11 -10.44
C ILE A 177 -4.87 -5.45 -10.94
N GLU A 178 -5.43 -6.50 -10.37
CA GLU A 178 -6.74 -7.06 -10.71
C GLU A 178 -7.82 -6.60 -9.74
N SER A 179 -9.08 -6.65 -10.16
CA SER A 179 -10.23 -6.38 -9.30
C SER A 179 -10.58 -7.60 -8.47
N ASP A 180 -10.72 -7.45 -7.15
CA ASP A 180 -11.19 -8.52 -6.25
C ASP A 180 -12.71 -8.74 -6.35
N ILE A 181 -13.44 -7.78 -6.93
CA ILE A 181 -14.90 -7.81 -7.02
C ILE A 181 -15.38 -7.45 -8.42
N SER A 182 -16.59 -7.89 -8.76
CA SER A 182 -17.32 -7.40 -9.92
C SER A 182 -18.07 -6.12 -9.55
N GLY A 183 -18.16 -5.15 -10.47
CA GLY A 183 -18.71 -3.84 -10.14
C GLY A 183 -18.55 -2.79 -11.22
N GLU A 184 -18.69 -1.53 -10.84
CA GLU A 184 -18.45 -0.37 -11.69
C GLU A 184 -17.35 0.51 -11.09
N VAL A 185 -16.38 0.95 -11.89
CA VAL A 185 -15.33 1.87 -11.46
C VAL A 185 -15.93 3.25 -11.23
N VAL A 186 -16.02 3.70 -9.99
CA VAL A 186 -16.59 5.02 -9.66
C VAL A 186 -15.55 6.11 -9.85
N LYS A 187 -14.32 5.89 -9.36
CA LYS A 187 -13.27 6.90 -9.40
C LYS A 187 -11.88 6.29 -9.36
N ILE A 188 -10.96 6.84 -10.14
CA ILE A 188 -9.53 6.53 -10.05
C ILE A 188 -8.88 7.57 -9.13
N LEU A 189 -8.29 7.10 -8.03
CA LEU A 189 -7.78 7.96 -6.95
C LEU A 189 -6.33 8.42 -7.20
N ARG A 190 -5.61 7.72 -8.07
CA ARG A 190 -4.21 8.00 -8.40
C ARG A 190 -4.05 8.45 -9.84
N LYS A 191 -3.14 9.39 -10.06
CA LYS A 191 -2.77 9.83 -11.41
C LYS A 191 -1.65 8.97 -11.96
N ASP A 192 -1.61 8.89 -13.28
CA ASP A 192 -0.56 8.15 -13.96
C ASP A 192 0.83 8.72 -13.66
N GLY A 193 1.75 7.87 -13.21
CA GLY A 193 3.08 8.27 -12.79
C GLY A 193 3.21 8.66 -11.32
N GLU A 194 2.12 8.65 -10.53
CA GLU A 194 2.21 8.93 -9.09
C GLU A 194 2.85 7.75 -8.33
N PRO A 195 3.70 8.03 -7.32
CA PRO A 195 4.21 7.00 -6.43
C PRO A 195 3.09 6.47 -5.54
N VAL A 196 3.08 5.15 -5.33
CA VAL A 196 2.13 4.47 -4.45
C VAL A 196 2.85 3.50 -3.52
N GLY A 197 2.44 3.52 -2.26
CA GLY A 197 2.86 2.59 -1.22
C GLY A 197 1.96 1.36 -1.12
N TYR A 198 2.33 0.44 -0.24
CA TYR A 198 1.47 -0.69 0.12
C TYR A 198 0.21 -0.18 0.86
N GLY A 199 -0.96 -0.72 0.52
CA GLY A 199 -2.23 -0.33 1.12
C GLY A 199 -2.81 0.99 0.59
N ASP A 200 -2.08 1.72 -0.27
CA ASP A 200 -2.57 2.97 -0.84
C ASP A 200 -3.83 2.72 -1.68
N ALA A 201 -4.86 3.56 -1.46
CA ALA A 201 -6.08 3.51 -2.25
C ALA A 201 -5.80 3.90 -3.71
N LEU A 202 -6.18 3.02 -4.64
CA LEU A 202 -5.96 3.17 -6.08
C LEU A 202 -7.25 3.53 -6.80
N ILE A 203 -8.32 2.76 -6.58
CA ILE A 203 -9.58 2.84 -7.33
C ILE A 203 -10.74 2.57 -6.39
N ALA A 204 -11.82 3.34 -6.51
CA ALA A 204 -13.09 3.05 -5.85
C ALA A 204 -14.05 2.36 -6.83
N VAL A 205 -14.60 1.23 -6.40
CA VAL A 205 -15.49 0.37 -7.19
C VAL A 205 -16.82 0.21 -6.47
N LEU A 206 -17.93 0.43 -7.18
CA LEU A 206 -19.27 0.10 -6.71
C LEU A 206 -19.51 -1.41 -6.92
N PRO A 207 -19.62 -2.22 -5.87
CA PRO A 207 -19.80 -3.66 -6.01
C PRO A 207 -21.13 -4.00 -6.71
N SER A 208 -21.09 -4.97 -7.62
CA SER A 208 -22.27 -5.53 -8.27
C SER A 208 -22.31 -7.03 -8.02
N PHE A 209 -23.39 -7.50 -7.41
CA PHE A 209 -23.60 -8.91 -7.10
C PHE A 209 -24.56 -9.54 -8.12
N PRO A 210 -24.05 -10.23 -9.16
CA PRO A 210 -24.89 -10.83 -10.19
C PRO A 210 -25.82 -11.96 -9.70
N GLY A 211 -25.71 -12.39 -8.43
CA GLY A 211 -26.41 -13.56 -7.88
C GLY A 211 -27.78 -13.33 -7.23
N ILE A 212 -28.19 -12.09 -6.94
CA ILE A 212 -29.40 -11.84 -6.12
C ILE A 212 -30.70 -11.76 -6.96
N LYS A 213 -30.62 -11.80 -8.29
CA LYS A 213 -31.78 -11.62 -9.19
C LYS A 213 -32.56 -12.90 -9.49
N LYS A 214 -32.30 -14.03 -8.79
CA LYS A 214 -32.88 -15.34 -9.12
C LYS A 214 -33.75 -15.96 -8.00
N LEU A 215 -34.26 -15.14 -7.08
CA LEU A 215 -35.12 -15.55 -5.95
C LEU A 215 -36.54 -14.97 -6.02
N GLN A 216 -37.06 -14.71 -7.23
CA GLN A 216 -38.48 -14.39 -7.45
C GLN A 216 -39.11 -15.43 -8.35
#